data_AF-A0A561V413-F1
#
_entry.id   AF-A0A561V413-F1
#
_cell.length_a   1.000
_cell.length_b   1.000
_cell.length_c   1.000
_cell.angle_alpha   90.00
_cell.angle_beta   90.00
_cell.angle_gamma   90.00
#
_symmetry.space_group_name_H-M   'P 1'
#
loop_
_entity.id
_entity.type
_entity.pdbx_description
1 polymer ?
#
loop_
_entity_poly.entity_id
_entity_poly.type
_entity_poly.pdbx_seq_one_letter_code
_entity_poly.pdbx_strand_id
1 'polypeptide(L)'
;MSEFTRVGVVGCGLMGSGMAGVWRSRRAQRSRVHFFNPVPVQRLVEAISTQLASESVTRQMTSFVEGVLGKTVVRARDRAGFVVNALLVPYPVSAVRTLESGVASAEGIDSTAAAVWCAAAPTRCGPCASST
;
A
#
# COMPACT_ATOMS: atom_id res chain seq x y z
N MET A 1 2.10 29.06 1.28
CA MET A 1 1.98 27.58 1.24
C MET A 1 1.37 27.24 -0.11
N SER A 2 2.04 26.45 -0.96
CA SER A 2 1.47 26.08 -2.26
C SER A 2 0.30 25.12 -2.03
N GLU A 3 -0.92 25.59 -2.24
CA GLU A 3 -2.13 24.78 -2.14
C GLU A 3 -2.11 23.66 -3.18
N PHE A 4 -2.59 22.47 -2.79
CA PHE A 4 -2.90 21.41 -3.74
C PHE A 4 -3.99 21.91 -4.69
N THR A 5 -3.59 22.28 -5.91
CA THR A 5 -4.51 22.90 -6.88
C THR A 5 -5.47 21.90 -7.51
N ARG A 6 -5.16 20.59 -7.48
CA ARG A 6 -6.04 19.51 -7.96
C ARG A 6 -5.77 18.21 -7.23
N VAL A 7 -6.85 17.51 -6.86
CA VAL A 7 -6.85 16.13 -6.35
C VAL A 7 -7.66 15.27 -7.30
N GLY A 8 -7.16 14.08 -7.61
CA GLY A 8 -7.85 13.10 -8.45
C GLY A 8 -7.72 11.70 -7.86
N VAL A 9 -8.75 10.88 -8.04
CA VAL A 9 -8.76 9.48 -7.60
C VAL A 9 -8.27 8.59 -8.75
N VAL A 10 -7.38 7.67 -8.44
CA VAL A 10 -6.85 6.67 -9.38
C VAL A 10 -7.09 5.29 -8.80
N GLY A 11 -7.55 4.35 -9.63
CA GLY A 11 -7.82 2.97 -9.21
C GLY A 11 -6.63 2.28 -8.54
N CYS A 12 -6.94 1.33 -7.65
CA CYS A 12 -5.97 0.55 -6.88
C CYS A 12 -5.03 -0.22 -7.81
N GLY A 13 -3.72 -0.13 -7.56
CA GLY A 13 -2.70 -0.96 -8.22
C GLY A 13 -2.27 -0.54 -9.64
N LEU A 14 -2.85 0.51 -10.23
CA LEU A 14 -2.44 1.01 -11.54
C LEU A 14 -1.08 1.70 -11.49
N MET A 15 -0.20 1.32 -12.41
CA MET A 15 1.13 1.92 -12.60
C MET A 15 0.98 3.38 -13.03
N GLY A 16 1.63 4.29 -12.31
CA GLY A 16 1.50 5.74 -12.46
C GLY A 16 2.04 6.23 -13.78
N SER A 17 3.10 5.60 -14.28
CA SER A 17 3.72 5.83 -15.58
C SER A 17 2.74 5.58 -16.73
N GLY A 18 1.92 4.52 -16.66
CA GLY A 18 0.86 4.25 -17.64
C GLY A 18 -0.26 5.29 -17.58
N MET A 19 -0.66 5.71 -16.38
CA MET A 19 -1.65 6.77 -16.13
C MET A 19 -1.17 8.18 -16.52
N ALA A 20 0.14 8.44 -16.49
CA ALA A 20 0.74 9.73 -16.83
C ALA A 20 0.50 10.13 -18.30
N GLY A 21 0.14 9.18 -19.16
CA GLY A 21 -0.32 9.42 -20.53
C GLY A 21 -1.70 10.09 -20.61
N VAL A 22 -2.59 9.81 -19.66
CA VAL A 22 -3.96 10.37 -19.59
C VAL A 22 -3.93 11.84 -19.15
N TRP A 23 -3.00 12.19 -18.25
CA TRP A 23 -2.83 13.55 -17.74
C TRP A 23 -1.60 14.24 -18.35
N ARG A 24 -1.76 14.79 -19.56
CA ARG A 24 -0.65 15.26 -20.43
C ARG A 24 0.12 16.49 -19.94
N SER A 25 -0.48 17.41 -19.20
CA SER A 25 0.18 18.66 -18.74
C SER A 25 0.82 18.53 -17.35
N ARG A 26 1.90 19.26 -17.01
CA ARG A 26 2.46 19.45 -15.65
C ARG A 26 2.81 18.18 -14.82
N ARG A 27 3.40 17.15 -15.43
CA ARG A 27 3.74 15.88 -14.74
C ARG A 27 4.68 16.04 -13.53
N ALA A 28 5.61 16.99 -13.59
CA ALA A 28 6.54 17.29 -12.48
C ALA A 28 5.89 17.86 -11.23
N GLN A 29 4.67 18.40 -11.34
CA GLN A 29 3.92 18.99 -10.24
C GLN A 29 2.95 18.01 -9.58
N ARG A 30 3.07 16.70 -9.85
CA ARG A 30 2.16 15.68 -9.32
C ARG A 30 2.89 14.69 -8.42
N SER A 31 2.30 14.44 -7.26
CA SER A 31 2.61 13.28 -6.42
C SER A 31 1.42 12.32 -6.41
N ARG A 32 1.67 11.05 -6.15
CA ARG A 32 0.63 10.02 -6.01
C ARG A 32 0.73 9.41 -4.63
N VAL A 33 -0.42 9.18 -4.01
CA VAL A 33 -0.53 8.50 -2.72
C VAL A 33 -1.57 7.39 -2.84
N HIS A 34 -1.34 6.28 -2.13
CA HIS A 34 -2.24 5.14 -2.07
C HIS A 34 -2.67 4.93 -0.62
N PHE A 35 -3.98 5.07 -0.40
CA PHE A 35 -4.63 4.81 0.88
C PHE A 35 -5.19 3.38 0.90
N PHE A 36 -5.21 2.80 2.10
CA PHE A 36 -5.79 1.48 2.32
C PHE A 36 -7.19 1.61 2.94
N ASN A 37 -8.10 0.74 2.52
CA ASN A 37 -9.47 0.70 3.03
C ASN A 37 -9.52 -0.12 4.34
N PRO A 38 -10.24 0.32 5.41
CA PRO A 38 -10.92 1.61 5.57
C PRO A 38 -9.97 2.78 5.83
N VAL A 39 -10.08 3.83 5.00
CA VAL A 39 -9.17 4.99 5.01
C VAL A 39 -9.08 5.69 6.38
N PRO A 40 -10.16 5.89 7.16
CA PRO A 40 -10.05 6.52 8.47
C PRO A 40 -9.22 5.71 9.47
N VAL A 41 -9.32 4.38 9.41
CA VAL A 41 -8.73 3.46 10.39
C VAL A 41 -7.29 3.09 10.04
N GLN A 42 -7.00 2.90 8.75
CA GLN A 42 -5.68 2.48 8.29
C GLN A 42 -4.65 3.59 8.50
N ARG A 43 -3.55 3.29 9.17
CA ARG A 43 -2.50 4.28 9.46
C ARG A 43 -1.50 4.47 8.33
N LEU A 44 -1.38 3.47 7.45
CA LEU A 44 -0.39 3.44 6.38
C LEU A 44 -0.90 4.18 5.13
N VAL A 45 0.00 4.91 4.48
CA VAL A 45 -0.18 5.46 3.14
C VAL A 45 1.10 5.23 2.35
N GLU A 46 1.00 4.78 1.10
CA GLU A 46 2.17 4.70 0.22
C GLU A 46 2.30 5.97 -0.62
N ALA A 47 3.41 6.69 -0.51
CA ALA A 47 3.76 7.79 -1.41
C ALA A 47 4.56 7.24 -2.59
N ILE A 48 3.99 7.35 -3.79
CA ILE A 48 4.53 6.73 -5.00
C ILE A 48 5.41 7.73 -5.74
N SER A 49 6.71 7.44 -5.79
CA SER A 49 7.69 8.20 -6.56
C SER A 49 7.65 7.75 -8.01
N THR A 50 7.08 8.59 -8.87
CA THR A 50 7.17 8.42 -10.33
C THR A 50 8.43 9.12 -10.85
N GLN A 51 8.99 8.67 -11.99
CA GLN A 51 10.17 9.31 -12.61
C GLN A 51 9.94 10.79 -12.99
N LEU A 52 8.67 11.19 -13.08
CA LEU A 52 8.29 12.51 -13.55
C LEU A 52 8.10 13.50 -12.41
N ALA A 53 7.78 13.03 -11.20
CA ALA A 53 7.45 13.87 -10.05
C ALA A 53 8.71 14.54 -9.48
N SER A 54 8.66 15.84 -9.20
CA SER A 54 9.77 16.50 -8.52
C SER A 54 9.88 16.04 -7.06
N GLU A 55 11.10 16.06 -6.53
CA GLU A 55 11.34 15.75 -5.13
C GLU A 55 10.63 16.74 -4.18
N SER A 56 10.57 18.02 -4.57
CA SER A 56 9.86 19.06 -3.80
C SER A 56 8.38 18.75 -3.62
N VAL A 57 7.70 18.31 -4.68
CA VAL A 57 6.27 17.94 -4.65
C VAL A 57 6.07 16.67 -3.83
N THR A 58 6.99 15.72 -3.93
CA THR A 58 6.93 14.50 -3.11
C THR A 58 7.09 14.82 -1.62
N ARG A 59 8.04 15.69 -1.24
CA ARG A 59 8.20 16.14 0.16
C ARG A 59 6.96 16.86 0.67
N GLN A 60 6.41 17.80 -0.10
CA GLN A 60 5.19 18.52 0.31
C GLN A 60 4.02 17.57 0.56
N MET A 61 3.83 16.58 -0.32
CA MET A 61 2.79 15.57 -0.15
C MET A 61 3.03 14.72 1.10
N THR A 62 4.26 14.26 1.34
CA THR A 62 4.61 13.51 2.55
C THR A 62 4.32 14.32 3.82
N SER A 63 4.77 15.58 3.88
CA SER A 63 4.53 16.45 5.03
C SER A 63 3.04 16.71 5.27
N PHE A 64 2.24 16.83 4.21
CA PHE A 64 0.79 16.95 4.35
C PHE A 64 0.15 15.68 4.92
N VAL A 65 0.51 14.51 4.40
CA VAL A 65 -0.05 13.23 4.85
C VAL A 65 0.34 12.93 6.31
N GLU A 66 1.57 13.22 6.69
CA GLU A 66 2.04 12.99 8.07
C GLU A 66 1.51 14.05 9.03
N GLY A 67 1.63 15.34 8.68
CA GLY A 67 1.31 16.44 9.58
C GLY A 67 -0.17 16.78 9.68
N VAL A 68 -0.92 16.67 8.58
CA VAL A 68 -2.35 17.04 8.54
C VAL A 68 -3.24 15.81 8.70
N LEU A 69 -2.92 14.70 8.01
CA LEU A 69 -3.75 13.49 8.07
C LEU A 69 -3.36 12.52 9.17
N GLY A 70 -2.21 12.73 9.83
CA GLY A 70 -1.73 11.87 10.91
C GLY A 70 -1.42 10.43 10.45
N LYS A 71 -1.10 10.23 9.17
CA LYS A 71 -0.80 8.91 8.60
C LYS A 71 0.70 8.68 8.51
N THR A 72 1.13 7.43 8.55
CA THR A 72 2.50 7.01 8.32
C THR A 72 2.73 6.80 6.82
N VAL A 73 3.77 7.45 6.27
CA VAL A 73 4.09 7.36 4.85
C VAL A 73 5.22 6.36 4.59
N VAL A 74 5.00 5.46 3.63
CA VAL A 74 6.05 4.61 3.05
C VAL A 74 6.30 5.05 1.61
N ARG A 75 7.57 5.30 1.25
CA ARG A 75 7.94 5.64 -0.12
C ARG A 75 8.01 4.38 -0.99
N ALA A 76 7.19 4.35 -2.03
CA ALA A 76 7.15 3.27 -3.02
C ALA A 76 7.67 3.76 -4.37
N ARG A 77 8.39 2.91 -5.11
CA ARG A 77 8.67 3.18 -6.53
C ARG A 77 7.42 2.90 -7.35
N ASP A 78 7.28 3.61 -8.48
CA ASP A 78 6.17 3.41 -9.40
C ASP A 78 6.27 2.06 -10.14
N ARG A 79 5.65 1.04 -9.55
CA ARG A 79 5.49 -0.31 -10.08
C ARG A 79 4.04 -0.77 -9.90
N ALA A 80 3.61 -1.73 -10.72
CA ALA A 80 2.34 -2.40 -10.50
C ALA A 80 2.27 -2.98 -9.07
N GLY A 81 1.18 -2.67 -8.37
CA GLY A 81 0.95 -3.11 -6.99
C GLY A 81 1.83 -2.46 -5.91
N PHE A 82 2.65 -1.46 -6.24
CA PHE A 82 3.52 -0.74 -5.28
C PHE A 82 4.29 -1.69 -4.35
N VAL A 83 4.34 -1.44 -3.04
CA VAL A 83 5.02 -2.32 -2.08
C VAL A 83 4.03 -3.30 -1.48
N VAL A 84 2.93 -2.80 -0.90
CA VAL A 84 1.99 -3.64 -0.15
C VAL A 84 1.31 -4.67 -1.05
N ASN A 85 0.73 -4.28 -2.19
CA ASN A 85 0.04 -5.27 -3.04
C ASN A 85 1.02 -6.22 -3.73
N ALA A 86 2.26 -5.79 -3.98
CA ALA A 86 3.31 -6.67 -4.49
C ALA A 86 3.68 -7.79 -3.52
N LEU A 87 3.52 -7.57 -2.20
CA LEU A 87 3.75 -8.57 -1.17
C LEU A 87 2.47 -9.34 -0.82
N LEU A 88 1.32 -8.66 -0.81
CA LEU A 88 0.04 -9.22 -0.38
C LEU A 88 -0.57 -10.13 -1.45
N VAL A 89 -0.61 -9.71 -2.72
CA VAL A 89 -1.32 -10.46 -3.79
C VAL A 89 -0.74 -11.87 -4.06
N PRO A 90 0.59 -12.10 -4.00
CA PRO A 90 1.12 -13.45 -4.15
C PRO A 90 0.62 -14.44 -3.10
N TYR A 91 0.31 -13.98 -1.89
CA TYR A 91 -0.12 -14.87 -0.81
C TYR A 91 -1.46 -15.57 -1.11
N PRO A 92 -2.58 -14.88 -1.43
CA PRO A 92 -3.83 -15.53 -1.82
C PRO A 92 -3.68 -16.42 -3.06
N VAL A 93 -2.86 -16.01 -4.03
CA VAL A 93 -2.60 -16.83 -5.24
C VAL A 93 -1.93 -18.14 -4.88
N SER A 94 -0.94 -18.12 -3.98
CA SER A 94 -0.30 -19.33 -3.47
C SER A 94 -1.26 -20.16 -2.61
N ALA A 95 -2.07 -19.53 -1.76
CA ALA A 95 -3.05 -20.22 -0.92
C ALA A 95 -4.05 -21.03 -1.76
N VAL A 96 -4.59 -20.44 -2.84
CA VAL A 96 -5.48 -21.14 -3.78
C VAL A 96 -4.76 -22.34 -4.41
N ARG A 97 -3.52 -22.17 -4.87
CA ARG A 97 -2.74 -23.28 -5.47
C ARG A 97 -2.42 -24.39 -4.47
N THR A 98 -2.13 -24.05 -3.22
CA THR A 98 -1.89 -25.01 -2.14
C THR A 98 -3.14 -25.84 -1.86
N LEU A 99 -4.32 -25.20 -1.89
CA LEU A 99 -5.60 -25.88 -1.74
C LEU A 99 -5.88 -26.80 -2.94
N GLU A 100 -5.73 -26.29 -4.17
CA GLU A 100 -5.97 -27.04 -5.42
C GLU A 100 -5.06 -28.27 -5.55
N SER A 101 -3.80 -28.17 -5.10
CA SER A 101 -2.85 -29.28 -5.12
C SER A 101 -3.04 -30.29 -3.98
N GLY A 102 -3.98 -30.05 -3.07
CA GLY A 102 -4.25 -30.93 -1.93
C GLY A 102 -3.14 -30.96 -0.88
N VAL A 103 -2.21 -29.98 -0.91
CA VAL A 103 -1.09 -29.91 0.05
C VAL A 103 -1.59 -29.62 1.48
N ALA A 104 -2.66 -28.86 1.62
CA ALA A 104 -3.30 -28.57 2.90
C ALA A 104 -4.81 -28.29 2.71
N SER A 105 -5.61 -28.49 3.77
CA SER A 105 -7.00 -28.05 3.80
C SER A 105 -7.09 -26.53 3.91
N ALA A 106 -8.27 -25.96 3.62
CA ALA A 106 -8.52 -24.54 3.77
C ALA A 106 -8.25 -24.05 5.21
N GLU A 107 -8.70 -24.82 6.22
CA GLU A 107 -8.49 -24.51 7.63
C GLU A 107 -7.01 -24.53 8.01
N GLY A 108 -6.24 -25.48 7.44
CA GLY A 108 -4.80 -25.56 7.65
C GLY A 108 -4.06 -24.37 7.06
N ILE A 109 -4.47 -23.91 5.88
CA ILE A 109 -3.93 -22.72 5.22
C ILE A 109 -4.22 -21.47 6.05
N ASP A 110 -5.47 -21.29 6.50
CA ASP A 110 -5.88 -20.13 7.29
C ASP A 110 -5.17 -20.07 8.66
N SER A 111 -5.06 -21.22 9.34
CA SER A 111 -4.35 -21.33 10.62
C SER A 111 -2.88 -20.97 10.47
N THR A 112 -2.24 -21.45 9.39
CA THR A 112 -0.85 -21.12 9.07
C THR A 112 -0.70 -19.63 8.76
N ALA A 113 -1.63 -19.05 8.00
CA ALA A 113 -1.66 -17.63 7.69
C ALA A 113 -1.67 -16.77 8.96
N ALA A 114 -2.59 -17.08 9.87
CA ALA A 114 -2.77 -16.36 11.11
C ALA A 114 -1.50 -16.44 11.97
N ALA A 115 -0.91 -17.63 12.10
CA ALA A 115 0.31 -17.84 12.86
C ALA A 115 1.49 -17.02 12.30
N VAL A 116 1.73 -17.09 10.98
CA VAL A 116 2.84 -16.39 10.33
C VAL A 116 2.65 -14.87 10.37
N TRP A 117 1.42 -14.39 10.13
CA TRP A 117 1.14 -12.96 10.13
C TRP A 117 1.26 -12.34 11.53
N CYS A 118 0.83 -13.06 12.57
CA CYS A 118 1.07 -12.66 13.95
C CYS A 118 2.57 -12.62 14.28
N ALA A 119 3.33 -13.63 13.84
CA ALA A 119 4.78 -13.68 14.09
C ALA A 119 5.56 -12.59 13.33
N ALA A 120 5.10 -12.17 12.15
CA ALA A 120 5.73 -11.13 11.33
C ALA A 120 5.51 -9.69 11.86
N ALA A 121 4.62 -9.49 12.84
CA ALA A 121 4.34 -8.20 13.46
C ALA A 121 4.53 -8.21 14.99
N PRO A 122 5.72 -8.60 15.50
CA PRO A 122 5.92 -8.90 16.92
C PRO A 122 5.72 -7.68 17.85
N THR A 123 5.81 -6.45 17.33
CA THR A 123 5.66 -5.22 18.12
C THR A 123 4.26 -4.60 18.08
N ARG A 124 3.29 -5.20 17.36
CA ARG A 124 1.93 -4.61 17.18
C ARG A 124 0.76 -5.57 17.29
N CYS A 125 0.98 -6.87 17.47
CA CYS A 125 -0.10 -7.74 17.92
C CYS A 125 -0.34 -7.50 19.42
N GLY A 126 -1.51 -6.93 19.75
CA GLY A 126 -2.11 -7.07 21.08
C GLY A 126 -2.32 -8.56 21.44
N PRO A 127 -2.82 -8.88 22.64
CA PRO A 127 -2.51 -10.11 23.37
C PRO A 127 -3.11 -11.37 22.71
N CYS A 128 -2.43 -11.90 21.70
CA CYS A 128 -2.58 -13.28 21.26
C CYS A 128 -1.56 -14.21 21.93
N ALA A 129 -0.77 -13.70 22.88
CA ALA A 129 0.21 -14.46 23.66
C ALA A 129 -0.35 -14.96 25.01
N SER A 130 -1.67 -15.16 25.13
CA SER A 130 -2.27 -15.69 26.34
C SER A 130 -3.55 -16.49 26.07
N SER A 131 -3.40 -17.70 25.55
CA SER A 131 -4.30 -18.81 25.88
C SER A 131 -3.76 -20.12 25.30
N THR A 132 -3.26 -20.95 26.22
CA THR A 132 -2.86 -22.38 26.11
C THR A 132 -1.51 -22.70 25.49
#